data_AF-A0A2R5LPB6-F1
#
_entry.id   AF-A0A2R5LPB6-F1
#
_cell.length_a   1.000
_cell.length_b   1.000
_cell.length_c   1.000
_cell.angle_alpha   90.00
_cell.angle_beta   90.00
_cell.angle_gamma   90.00
#
_symmetry.space_group_name_H-M   'P 1'
#
loop_
_entity.id
_entity.type
_entity.pdbx_description
1 polymer ?
#
loop_
_entity_poly.entity_id
_entity_poly.type
_entity_poly.pdbx_seq_one_letter_code
_entity_poly.pdbx_strand_id
1 'polypeptide(L)'
;MQLPGLFTVPDWVILGVTAAVLLYLYAARHRNYWKNQNVKQEPYALIFGPFLKLLYMTFFALDQERYQKYGKVFGVYEGGKPTLFVAEPEIIKKVLVKDFAS
;
A
#
# COMPACT_ATOMS: atom_id res chain seq x y z
N MET A 1 31.11 -4.08 27.42
CA MET A 1 32.23 -3.74 26.51
C MET A 1 31.91 -2.42 25.84
N GLN A 2 32.65 -1.37 26.17
CA GLN A 2 32.50 -0.05 25.54
C GLN A 2 33.39 -0.03 24.29
N LEU A 3 32.77 0.12 23.12
CA LEU A 3 33.50 0.39 21.87
C LEU A 3 33.86 1.88 21.85
N PRO A 4 35.14 2.26 21.77
CA PRO A 4 35.55 3.65 21.82
C PRO A 4 35.33 4.31 20.46
N GLY A 5 34.68 5.47 20.47
CA GLY A 5 34.88 6.47 19.41
C GLY A 5 33.91 6.47 18.23
N LEU A 6 32.59 6.52 18.46
CA LEU A 6 31.67 7.16 17.51
C LEU A 6 30.39 7.63 18.22
N PHE A 7 30.45 8.84 18.81
CA PHE A 7 29.32 9.58 19.42
C PHE A 7 28.63 8.88 20.61
N THR A 8 28.60 9.54 21.78
CA THR A 8 27.73 9.16 22.91
C THR A 8 26.27 9.47 22.56
N VAL A 9 25.71 8.71 21.63
CA VAL A 9 24.29 8.81 21.26
C VAL A 9 23.50 8.20 22.42
N PRO A 10 22.56 8.94 23.03
CA PRO A 10 21.76 8.40 24.12
C PRO A 10 20.96 7.16 23.67
N ASP A 11 20.86 6.15 24.54
CA ASP A 11 20.19 4.88 24.22
C ASP A 11 18.73 5.06 23.74
N TRP A 12 18.02 6.06 24.28
CA TRP A 12 16.65 6.39 23.87
C TRP A 12 16.57 6.90 22.43
N VAL A 13 17.61 7.56 21.92
CA VAL A 13 17.70 7.98 20.50
C VAL A 13 17.87 6.75 19.62
N ILE A 14 18.74 5.82 20.02
CA ILE A 14 18.96 4.57 19.29
C ILE A 14 17.64 3.78 19.23
N LEU A 15 16.96 3.61 20.37
CA LEU A 15 15.65 2.95 20.44
C LEU A 15 14.60 3.65 19.57
N GLY A 16 14.52 4.98 19.62
CA GLY A 16 13.60 5.77 18.82
C GLY A 16 13.83 5.60 17.31
N VAL A 17 15.09 5.68 16.88
CA VAL A 17 15.47 5.47 15.47
C VAL A 17 15.18 4.04 15.03
N THR A 18 15.55 3.03 15.83
CA THR A 18 15.26 1.63 15.51
C THR A 18 13.76 1.39 15.39
N ALA A 19 12.95 1.89 16.34
CA ALA A 19 11.50 1.76 16.28
C ALA A 19 10.91 2.44 15.04
N ALA A 20 11.38 3.64 14.69
CA ALA A 20 10.94 4.35 13.48
C ALA A 20 11.28 3.59 12.20
N VAL A 21 12.50 3.02 12.11
CA VAL A 21 12.94 2.20 10.97
C VAL A 21 12.08 0.94 10.85
N LEU A 22 11.86 0.22 11.95
CA LEU A 22 11.00 -0.97 11.96
C LEU A 22 9.57 -0.65 11.55
N LEU A 23 9.02 0.46 12.04
CA LEU A 23 7.67 0.92 11.70
C LEU A 23 7.58 1.29 10.21
N TYR A 24 8.60 1.96 9.66
CA TYR A 24 8.68 2.25 8.23
C TYR A 24 8.76 0.97 7.39
N LEU A 25 9.62 0.01 7.77
CA LEU A 25 9.75 -1.27 7.07
C LEU A 25 8.45 -2.07 7.12
N TYR A 26 7.78 -2.09 8.27
CA TYR A 26 6.49 -2.74 8.45
C TYR A 26 5.42 -2.12 7.55
N ALA A 27 5.29 -0.78 7.55
CA ALA A 27 4.31 -0.08 6.73
C ALA A 27 4.61 -0.25 5.23
N ALA A 28 5.88 -0.17 4.84
CA ALA A 28 6.33 -0.25 3.45
C ALA A 28 6.53 -1.69 2.95
N ARG A 29 6.17 -2.72 3.72
CA ARG A 29 6.45 -4.13 3.40
C ARG A 29 5.79 -4.61 2.10
N HIS A 30 4.64 -4.05 1.74
CA HIS A 30 3.87 -4.45 0.56
C HIS A 30 4.09 -3.57 -0.67
N ARG A 31 4.92 -2.52 -0.61
CA ARG A 31 5.04 -1.49 -1.67
C ARG A 31 5.35 -2.00 -3.09
N ASN A 32 5.96 -3.18 -3.19
CA ASN A 32 6.36 -3.79 -4.46
C ASN A 32 5.42 -4.92 -4.90
N TYR A 33 4.33 -5.19 -4.18
CA TYR A 33 3.51 -6.38 -4.39
C TYR A 33 2.93 -6.45 -5.82
N TRP A 34 2.27 -5.38 -6.29
CA TRP A 34 1.71 -5.35 -7.64
C TRP A 34 2.78 -5.17 -8.73
N LYS A 35 3.84 -4.41 -8.42
CA LYS A 35 4.99 -4.25 -9.32
C LYS A 35 5.62 -5.61 -9.67
N ASN A 36 5.79 -6.49 -8.67
CA ASN A 36 6.35 -7.82 -8.86
C ASN A 36 5.46 -8.75 -9.69
N GLN A 37 4.15 -8.47 -9.76
CA GLN A 37 3.17 -9.23 -10.53
C GLN A 37 2.85 -8.62 -11.89
N ASN A 38 3.56 -7.56 -12.29
CA ASN A 38 3.31 -6.82 -13.53
C ASN A 38 1.86 -6.29 -13.64
N VAL A 39 1.24 -5.97 -12.50
CA VAL A 39 -0.09 -5.37 -12.44
C VAL A 39 0.05 -3.84 -12.42
N LYS A 40 -0.72 -3.15 -13.28
CA LYS A 40 -0.81 -1.68 -13.22
C LYS A 40 -1.29 -1.28 -11.83
N GLN A 41 -0.57 -0.40 -11.15
CA GLN A 41 -0.88 0.00 -9.78
C GLN A 41 -0.96 1.52 -9.62
N GLU A 42 -1.79 1.96 -8.68
CA GLU A 42 -1.66 3.30 -8.11
C GLU A 42 -0.32 3.40 -7.36
N PRO A 43 0.45 4.51 -7.51
CA PRO A 43 1.69 4.69 -6.79
C PRO A 43 1.50 4.51 -5.28
N TYR A 44 2.36 3.67 -4.68
CA TYR A 44 2.32 3.44 -3.25
C TYR A 44 2.66 4.75 -2.51
N ALA A 45 1.73 5.17 -1.65
CA ALA A 45 1.83 6.37 -0.84
C ALA A 45 1.45 6.01 0.60
N LEU A 46 2.42 6.11 1.50
CA LEU A 46 2.27 5.67 2.89
C LEU A 46 1.37 6.62 3.70
N ILE A 47 1.40 7.92 3.38
CA ILE A 47 0.61 8.98 4.05
C ILE A 47 0.17 10.05 3.03
N PHE A 48 1.08 10.47 2.15
CA PHE A 48 0.85 11.58 1.21
C PHE A 48 0.34 11.06 -0.15
N GLY A 49 -0.94 11.27 -0.46
CA GLY A 49 -1.52 10.94 -1.76
C GLY A 49 -2.98 10.47 -1.68
N PRO A 50 -3.30 9.19 -1.94
CA PRO A 50 -4.68 8.68 -1.94
C PRO A 50 -5.40 8.88 -0.60
N PHE A 51 -4.67 8.78 0.51
CA PHE A 51 -5.22 9.00 1.84
C PHE A 51 -5.67 10.45 2.06
N LEU A 52 -4.96 11.43 1.51
CA LEU A 52 -5.41 12.83 1.57
C LEU A 52 -6.63 13.05 0.68
N LYS A 53 -6.67 12.44 -0.51
CA LYS A 53 -7.84 12.50 -1.41
C LYS A 53 -9.12 12.01 -0.75
N LEU A 54 -9.03 10.99 0.11
CA LEU A 54 -10.16 10.49 0.90
C LEU A 54 -10.73 11.50 1.90
N LEU A 55 -9.97 12.52 2.31
CA LEU A 55 -10.46 13.55 3.24
C LEU A 55 -11.39 14.57 2.58
N TYR A 56 -11.26 14.79 1.26
CA TYR A 56 -12.00 15.81 0.52
C TYR A 56 -12.79 15.28 -0.67
N MET A 57 -12.73 13.97 -0.96
CA MET A 57 -13.40 13.33 -2.09
C MET A 57 -14.11 12.05 -1.66
N THR A 58 -15.25 11.75 -2.27
CA THR A 58 -16.00 10.52 -1.98
C THR A 58 -15.30 9.29 -2.58
N PHE A 59 -15.49 8.12 -1.95
CA PHE A 59 -14.95 6.85 -2.46
C PHE A 59 -15.35 6.60 -3.92
N PHE A 60 -16.61 6.85 -4.27
CA PHE A 60 -17.10 6.67 -5.64
C PHE A 60 -16.34 7.54 -6.66
N ALA A 61 -16.17 8.83 -6.38
CA ALA A 61 -15.45 9.72 -7.29
C ALA A 61 -13.97 9.32 -7.43
N LEU A 62 -13.37 8.83 -6.35
CA LEU A 62 -11.98 8.37 -6.30
C LEU A 62 -11.79 7.09 -7.13
N ASP A 63 -12.70 6.14 -6.99
CA ASP A 63 -12.68 4.91 -7.78
C ASP A 63 -12.97 5.17 -9.26
N GLN A 64 -13.86 6.13 -9.57
CA GLN A 64 -14.09 6.59 -10.94
C GLN A 64 -12.81 7.19 -11.56
N GLU A 65 -12.10 8.06 -10.85
CA GLU A 65 -10.83 8.64 -11.31
C GLU A 65 -9.78 7.55 -11.55
N ARG A 66 -9.65 6.60 -10.61
CA ARG A 66 -8.72 5.48 -10.72
C ARG A 66 -9.05 4.58 -11.90
N TYR A 67 -10.32 4.24 -12.09
CA TYR A 67 -10.77 3.43 -13.21
C TYR A 67 -10.43 4.09 -14.55
N GLN A 68 -10.67 5.40 -14.68
CA GLN A 68 -10.32 6.14 -15.89
C GLN A 68 -8.81 6.18 -16.14
N LYS A 69 -8.00 6.28 -15.07
CA LYS A 69 -6.55 6.41 -15.16
C LYS A 69 -5.81 5.08 -15.36
N TYR A 70 -6.21 4.03 -14.65
CA TYR A 70 -5.50 2.75 -14.60
C TYR A 70 -6.20 1.65 -15.42
N GLY A 71 -7.49 1.85 -15.75
CA GLY A 71 -8.30 0.94 -16.55
C GLY A 71 -9.16 0.00 -15.71
N LYS A 72 -9.60 -1.10 -16.33
CA LYS A 72 -10.56 -2.05 -15.72
C LYS A 72 -9.97 -2.95 -14.63
N VAL A 73 -8.66 -3.15 -14.62
CA VAL A 73 -7.97 -3.99 -13.65
C VAL A 73 -6.71 -3.28 -13.19
N PHE A 74 -6.64 -2.97 -11.90
CA PHE A 74 -5.50 -2.28 -11.30
C PHE A 74 -5.34 -2.60 -9.83
N GLY A 75 -4.11 -2.51 -9.33
CA GLY A 75 -3.77 -2.69 -7.93
C GLY A 75 -3.78 -1.37 -7.16
N VAL A 76 -4.28 -1.41 -5.94
CA VAL A 76 -4.16 -0.32 -4.96
C VAL A 76 -3.65 -0.87 -3.63
N TYR A 77 -3.41 0.04 -2.68
CA TYR A 77 -3.04 -0.30 -1.31
C TYR A 77 -4.02 0.34 -0.33
N GLU A 78 -4.97 -0.45 0.19
CA GLU A 78 -5.94 0.00 1.18
C GLU A 78 -5.55 -0.51 2.57
N GLY A 79 -5.47 0.38 3.56
CA GLY A 79 -5.02 0.02 4.92
C GLY A 79 -3.63 -0.63 4.96
N GLY A 80 -2.76 -0.33 3.98
CA GLY A 80 -1.44 -0.94 3.83
C GLY A 80 -1.45 -2.36 3.25
N LYS A 81 -2.61 -2.90 2.87
CA LYS A 81 -2.74 -4.21 2.22
C LYS A 81 -2.90 -4.03 0.71
N PRO A 82 -2.29 -4.91 -0.12
CA PRO A 82 -2.54 -4.88 -1.55
C PRO A 82 -3.98 -5.33 -1.86
N THR A 83 -4.74 -4.49 -2.54
CA THR A 83 -6.13 -4.76 -2.98
C THR A 83 -6.23 -4.66 -4.50
N LEU A 84 -6.88 -5.63 -5.13
CA LEU A 84 -7.09 -5.63 -6.59
C LEU A 84 -8.47 -5.04 -6.91
N PHE A 85 -8.51 -4.02 -7.74
CA PHE A 85 -9.74 -3.50 -8.32
C PHE A 85 -10.00 -4.21 -9.64
N VAL A 86 -11.22 -4.75 -9.79
CA VAL A 86 -11.66 -5.51 -10.96
C VAL A 86 -13.02 -5.02 -11.40
N ALA A 87 -13.07 -4.49 -12.62
CA ALA A 87 -14.29 -4.03 -13.29
C ALA A 87 -14.58 -4.83 -14.58
N GLU A 88 -13.85 -5.93 -14.83
CA GLU A 88 -14.05 -6.80 -15.98
C GLU A 88 -15.05 -7.92 -15.65
N PRO A 89 -16.23 -7.99 -16.31
CA PRO A 89 -17.30 -8.93 -15.97
C PRO A 89 -16.88 -10.41 -15.96
N GLU A 90 -15.97 -10.81 -16.85
CA GLU A 90 -15.49 -12.20 -16.89
C GLU A 90 -14.72 -12.59 -15.63
N ILE A 91 -13.85 -11.70 -15.15
CA ILE A 91 -13.07 -11.91 -13.92
C ILE A 91 -13.99 -11.83 -12.70
N ILE A 92 -14.91 -10.87 -12.68
CA ILE A 92 -15.91 -10.74 -11.61
C ILE A 92 -16.74 -12.01 -11.49
N LYS A 93 -17.26 -12.55 -12.61
CA LYS A 93 -18.01 -13.81 -12.62
C LYS A 93 -17.16 -14.98 -12.14
N LYS A 94 -15.88 -15.01 -12.51
CA LYS A 94 -14.96 -16.04 -12.05
C LYS A 94 -14.80 -16.01 -10.53
N VAL A 95 -14.53 -14.84 -9.95
CA VAL A 95 -14.31 -14.66 -8.50
C VAL A 95 -15.60 -14.82 -7.68
N LEU A 96 -16.70 -14.23 -8.13
CA LEU A 96 -17.96 -14.17 -7.36
C LEU A 96 -18.88 -15.39 -7.56
N VAL A 97 -18.64 -16.21 -8.58
CA VAL A 97 -19.50 -17.36 -8.88
C VAL A 97 -18.73 -18.66 -9.01
N LYS A 98 -17.71 -18.72 -9.88
CA LYS A 98 -17.04 -20.00 -10.20
C LYS A 98 -16.10 -20.46 -9.09
N ASP A 99 -15.30 -19.53 -8.59
CA ASP A 99 -14.23 -19.78 -7.61
C ASP A 99 -14.60 -19.22 -6.22
N PHE A 100 -15.87 -18.84 -6.02
CA PHE A 100 -16.35 -18.41 -4.71
C PHE A 100 -16.32 -19.63 -3.79
N ALA A 101 -15.54 -19.55 -2.71
CA ALA A 101 -15.41 -20.64 -1.76
C ALA A 101 -16.80 -21.04 -1.25
N SER A 102 -17.16 -22.34 -1.37
CA SER A 102 -18.29 -22.93 -0.64
C SER A 102 -18.03 -22.95 0.86
#